data_AF-A0A268NUL9-F1
#
_entry.id   AF-A0A268NUL9-F1
#
_cell.length_a   1.000
_cell.length_b   1.000
_cell.length_c   1.000
_cell.angle_alpha   90.00
_cell.angle_beta   90.00
_cell.angle_gamma   90.00
#
_symmetry.space_group_name_H-M   'P 1'
#
loop_
_entity.id
_entity.type
_entity.pdbx_description
1 polymer ?
#
loop_
_entity_poly.entity_id
_entity_poly.type
_entity_poly.pdbx_seq_one_letter_code
_entity_poly.pdbx_strand_id
1 'polypeptide(L)'
;MEQHDATRKMDLRNKFQAFVLIPVIVMVNALIIYFIFTFGQMKMECLIVIIAAPLFTCWIYNSVCNKNEYREMFYDDADMPIKDKIMKYRPTLAGYGAIMLIIAFYALLIHY
;
A
#
# COMPACT_ATOMS: atom_id res chain seq x y z
N MET A 1 24.57 -28.81 6.30
CA MET A 1 23.73 -28.97 5.10
C MET A 1 22.53 -29.80 5.51
N GLU A 2 21.37 -29.55 4.89
CA GLU A 2 20.03 -30.09 5.23
C GLU A 2 19.39 -29.33 6.42
N GLN A 3 18.30 -28.58 6.29
CA GLN A 3 17.10 -28.80 5.48
C GLN A 3 16.33 -27.46 5.31
N HIS A 4 16.96 -26.47 4.68
CA HIS A 4 16.42 -25.11 4.48
C HIS A 4 15.41 -24.99 3.31
N ASP A 5 14.99 -26.12 2.72
CA ASP A 5 14.29 -26.19 1.42
C ASP A 5 12.91 -26.86 1.48
N ALA A 6 12.25 -26.86 2.65
CA ALA A 6 10.83 -27.21 2.73
C ALA A 6 9.97 -25.97 2.43
N THR A 7 9.91 -25.56 1.16
CA THR A 7 8.62 -25.34 0.50
C THR A 7 7.57 -24.62 1.37
N ARG A 8 7.85 -23.39 1.83
CA ARG A 8 6.78 -22.44 2.18
C ARG A 8 6.14 -22.03 0.86
N LYS A 9 5.39 -22.96 0.26
CA LYS A 9 4.62 -22.77 -0.96
C LYS A 9 3.55 -21.76 -0.58
N MET A 10 3.91 -20.52 -0.84
CA MET A 10 3.12 -19.37 -0.49
C MET A 10 1.76 -19.51 -1.14
N ASP A 11 0.73 -19.57 -0.31
CA ASP A 11 -0.63 -19.59 -0.83
C ASP A 11 -0.81 -18.29 -1.63
N LEU A 12 -1.17 -18.41 -2.91
CA LEU A 12 -1.35 -17.28 -3.83
C LEU A 12 -2.27 -16.20 -3.25
N ARG A 13 -3.17 -16.64 -2.37
CA ARG A 13 -4.08 -15.83 -1.57
C ARG A 13 -3.36 -14.89 -0.60
N ASN A 14 -2.29 -15.31 0.06
CA ASN A 14 -1.52 -14.45 0.99
C ASN A 14 -0.69 -13.41 0.24
N LYS A 15 -0.17 -13.76 -0.96
CA LYS A 15 0.40 -12.77 -1.89
C LYS A 15 -0.68 -11.76 -2.29
N PHE A 16 -1.84 -12.24 -2.72
CA PHE A 16 -2.88 -11.35 -3.22
C PHE A 16 -3.35 -10.41 -2.12
N GLN A 17 -3.55 -10.92 -0.90
CA GLN A 17 -3.93 -10.12 0.26
C GLN A 17 -2.85 -9.08 0.60
N ALA A 18 -1.56 -9.44 0.54
CA ALA A 18 -0.47 -8.48 0.77
C ALA A 18 -0.36 -7.37 -0.30
N PHE A 19 -0.44 -7.76 -1.57
CA PHE A 19 -0.21 -6.88 -2.72
C PHE A 19 -1.43 -6.03 -3.08
N VAL A 20 -2.61 -6.41 -2.62
CA VAL A 20 -3.86 -5.70 -2.89
C VAL A 20 -4.31 -4.88 -1.68
N LEU A 21 -4.15 -5.39 -0.46
CA LEU A 21 -4.71 -4.73 0.73
C LEU A 21 -4.06 -3.36 1.00
N ILE A 22 -2.73 -3.24 0.92
CA ILE A 22 -2.05 -1.94 1.14
C ILE A 22 -2.41 -0.89 0.08
N PRO A 23 -2.29 -1.16 -1.24
CA PRO A 23 -2.70 -0.17 -2.23
C PRO A 23 -4.19 0.15 -2.13
N VAL A 24 -5.05 -0.81 -1.78
CA VAL A 24 -6.47 -0.54 -1.54
C VAL A 24 -6.68 0.36 -0.32
N ILE A 25 -6.00 0.10 0.81
CA ILE A 25 -6.09 0.96 2.00
C ILE A 25 -5.62 2.38 1.67
N VAL A 26 -4.48 2.53 1.00
CA VAL A 26 -3.95 3.84 0.60
C VAL A 26 -4.92 4.55 -0.33
N MET A 27 -5.47 3.84 -1.33
CA MET A 27 -6.43 4.37 -2.29
C MET A 27 -7.73 4.83 -1.61
N VAL A 28 -8.32 4.01 -0.73
CA VAL A 28 -9.55 4.36 -0.01
C VAL A 28 -9.34 5.59 0.87
N ASN A 29 -8.22 5.65 1.61
CA ASN A 29 -7.93 6.82 2.45
C ASN A 29 -7.66 8.08 1.62
N ALA A 30 -6.90 7.98 0.53
CA ALA A 30 -6.66 9.11 -0.37
C ALA A 30 -7.96 9.62 -1.00
N LEU A 31 -8.89 8.72 -1.36
CA LEU A 31 -10.19 9.05 -1.91
C LEU A 31 -11.09 9.73 -0.87
N ILE A 32 -11.10 9.26 0.38
CA ILE A 32 -11.82 9.92 1.49
C ILE A 32 -11.30 11.35 1.70
N ILE A 33 -9.97 11.53 1.76
CA ILE A 33 -9.36 12.86 1.92
C ILE A 33 -9.79 13.76 0.76
N TYR A 34 -9.61 13.30 -0.48
CA TYR A 34 -9.99 14.06 -1.66
C TYR A 34 -11.48 14.46 -1.64
N PHE A 35 -12.38 13.51 -1.32
CA PHE A 35 -13.82 13.75 -1.24
C PHE A 35 -14.19 14.82 -0.20
N ILE A 36 -13.55 14.79 0.98
CA ILE A 36 -13.76 15.78 2.04
C ILE A 36 -13.39 17.18 1.54
N PHE A 37 -12.25 17.32 0.86
CA PHE A 37 -11.76 18.62 0.41
C PHE A 37 -12.51 19.16 -0.81
N THR A 38 -12.96 18.30 -1.72
CA THR A 38 -13.73 18.73 -2.91
C THR A 38 -15.23 18.83 -2.66
N PHE A 39 -15.70 18.60 -1.42
CA PHE A 39 -17.12 18.58 -1.06
C PHE A 39 -17.97 17.70 -2.00
N GLY A 40 -17.40 16.58 -2.46
CA GLY A 40 -18.06 15.64 -3.37
C GLY A 40 -18.02 16.01 -4.86
N GLN A 41 -17.35 17.10 -5.25
CA GLN A 41 -17.07 17.38 -6.66
C GLN A 41 -15.93 16.47 -7.15
N MET A 42 -16.29 15.31 -7.67
CA MET A 42 -15.32 14.33 -8.16
C MET A 42 -15.01 14.57 -9.64
N LYS A 43 -13.74 14.77 -9.98
CA LYS A 43 -13.26 14.77 -11.38
C LYS A 43 -12.70 13.39 -11.72
N MET A 44 -13.01 12.90 -12.91
CA MET A 44 -12.55 11.58 -13.39
C MET A 44 -11.02 11.52 -13.50
N GLU A 45 -10.37 12.62 -13.89
CA GLU A 45 -8.91 12.70 -13.99
C GLU A 45 -8.24 12.49 -12.63
N CYS A 46 -8.78 13.08 -11.56
CA CYS A 46 -8.27 12.92 -10.21
C CYS A 46 -8.48 11.48 -9.69
N LEU A 47 -9.59 10.83 -10.05
CA LEU A 47 -9.82 9.42 -9.74
C LEU A 47 -8.77 8.52 -10.38
N ILE A 48 -8.40 8.77 -11.64
CA ILE A 48 -7.35 8.01 -12.32
C ILE A 48 -6.02 8.14 -11.57
N VAL A 49 -5.66 9.35 -11.11
CA VAL A 49 -4.43 9.57 -10.32
C VAL A 49 -4.49 8.86 -8.98
N ILE A 50 -5.61 8.95 -8.26
CA ILE A 50 -5.82 8.30 -6.95
C ILE A 50 -5.77 6.78 -7.05
N ILE A 51 -6.16 6.18 -8.19
CA ILE A 51 -6.11 4.73 -8.41
C ILE A 51 -4.74 4.28 -8.93
N ALA A 52 -4.20 4.97 -9.94
CA ALA A 52 -2.98 4.56 -10.62
C ALA A 52 -1.72 4.77 -9.75
N ALA A 53 -1.65 5.87 -8.99
CA ALA A 53 -0.47 6.19 -8.21
C ALA A 53 -0.20 5.17 -7.08
N PRO A 54 -1.17 4.76 -6.24
CA PRO A 54 -0.92 3.73 -5.21
C PRO A 54 -0.51 2.39 -5.81
N LEU A 55 -1.08 1.99 -6.94
CA LEU A 55 -0.71 0.76 -7.64
C LEU A 55 0.74 0.83 -8.14
N PHE A 56 1.13 1.94 -8.77
CA PHE A 56 2.49 2.12 -9.24
C PHE A 56 3.51 2.13 -8.09
N THR A 57 3.23 2.87 -7.02
CA THR A 57 4.15 2.97 -5.88
C THR A 57 4.24 1.66 -5.09
N CYS A 58 3.13 0.94 -4.92
CA CYS A 58 3.13 -0.34 -4.21
C CYS A 58 3.74 -1.48 -5.03
N TRP A 59 3.53 -1.51 -6.35
CA TRP A 59 4.00 -2.61 -7.20
C TRP A 59 5.40 -2.39 -7.78
N ILE A 60 5.73 -1.16 -8.18
CA ILE A 60 7.00 -0.85 -8.86
C ILE A 60 7.99 -0.28 -7.86
N TYR A 61 7.68 0.86 -7.24
CA TYR A 61 8.63 1.55 -6.37
C TYR A 61 9.02 0.70 -5.16
N ASN A 62 8.03 0.14 -4.48
CA ASN A 62 8.27 -0.61 -3.26
C ASN A 62 8.88 -2.01 -3.51
N SER A 63 8.55 -2.63 -4.65
CA SER A 63 9.21 -3.86 -5.12
C SER A 63 10.67 -3.63 -5.52
N VAL A 64 11.05 -2.42 -5.93
CA VAL A 64 12.43 -2.12 -6.33
C VAL A 64 13.27 -1.62 -5.15
N CYS A 65 12.75 -0.70 -4.33
CA CYS A 65 13.52 -0.01 -3.29
C CYS A 65 13.52 -0.71 -1.91
N ASN A 66 12.46 -1.45 -1.54
CA ASN A 66 12.29 -1.93 -0.17
C ASN A 66 11.93 -3.43 -0.09
N LYS A 67 12.58 -4.23 -0.94
CA LYS A 67 12.32 -5.68 -1.09
C LYS A 67 12.34 -6.45 0.23
N ASN A 68 13.21 -6.09 1.17
CA ASN A 68 13.41 -6.88 2.39
C ASN A 68 12.31 -6.64 3.42
N GLU A 69 12.02 -5.39 3.80
CA GLU A 69 10.96 -5.10 4.78
C GLU A 69 9.57 -5.48 4.26
N TYR A 70 9.32 -5.25 2.96
CA TYR A 70 8.04 -5.64 2.36
C TYR A 70 7.89 -7.16 2.29
N ARG A 71 8.97 -7.88 1.96
CA ARG A 71 8.94 -9.34 1.98
C ARG A 71 8.75 -9.85 3.41
N GLU A 72 9.47 -9.33 4.39
CA GLU A 72 9.30 -9.78 5.78
C GLU A 72 7.88 -9.48 6.31
N MET A 73 7.36 -8.26 6.08
CA MET A 73 6.03 -7.84 6.57
C MET A 73 4.89 -8.70 6.03
N PHE A 74 5.00 -9.12 4.78
CA PHE A 74 3.91 -9.78 4.07
C PHE A 74 4.10 -11.28 3.90
N TYR A 75 5.33 -11.78 4.00
CA TYR A 75 5.66 -13.18 3.74
C TYR A 75 6.12 -13.87 5.01
N ASP A 76 7.04 -13.26 5.76
CA ASP A 76 7.60 -13.90 6.95
C ASP A 76 6.66 -13.76 8.14
N ASP A 77 6.06 -12.58 8.30
CA ASP A 77 5.10 -12.22 9.35
C ASP A 77 3.64 -12.22 8.87
N ALA A 78 3.30 -12.98 7.82
CA ALA A 78 1.95 -13.01 7.26
C ALA A 78 0.87 -13.27 8.34
N ASP A 79 1.15 -14.20 9.24
CA ASP A 79 0.24 -14.67 10.30
C ASP A 79 0.26 -13.80 11.57
N MET A 80 1.11 -12.77 11.60
CA MET A 80 1.21 -11.86 12.74
C MET A 80 -0.06 -11.01 12.87
N PRO A 81 -0.63 -10.85 14.09
CA PRO A 81 -1.77 -9.98 14.31
C PRO A 81 -1.51 -8.58 13.77
N ILE A 82 -2.54 -7.96 13.16
CA ILE A 82 -2.44 -6.63 12.53
C ILE A 82 -1.84 -5.59 13.49
N LYS A 83 -2.23 -5.63 14.77
CA LYS A 83 -1.72 -4.72 15.79
C LYS A 83 -0.20 -4.82 15.95
N ASP A 84 0.33 -6.04 16.04
CA ASP A 84 1.76 -6.29 16.22
C ASP A 84 2.53 -5.99 14.94
N LYS A 85 1.93 -6.28 13.79
CA LYS A 85 2.46 -5.93 12.47
C LYS A 85 2.57 -4.41 12.29
N ILE A 86 1.59 -3.64 12.78
CA ILE A 86 1.64 -2.17 12.74
C ILE A 86 2.78 -1.63 13.62
N MET A 87 3.00 -2.22 14.79
CA MET A 87 4.11 -1.82 15.67
C MET A 87 5.47 -2.15 15.05
N LYS A 88 5.62 -3.35 14.47
CA LYS A 88 6.88 -3.82 13.87
C LYS A 88 7.24 -3.04 12.60
N TYR A 89 6.26 -2.76 11.74
CA TYR A 89 6.46 -2.08 10.45
C TYR A 89 5.97 -0.63 10.45
N ARG A 90 5.94 0.01 11.62
CA ARG A 90 5.56 1.42 11.78
C ARG A 90 6.26 2.38 10.81
N PRO A 91 7.59 2.33 10.59
CA PRO A 91 8.25 3.23 9.64
C PRO A 91 7.80 3.00 8.20
N THR A 92 7.64 1.74 7.79
CA THR A 92 7.14 1.37 6.46
C THR A 92 5.70 1.87 6.26
N LEU A 93 4.84 1.71 7.27
CA LEU A 93 3.47 2.24 7.28
C LEU A 93 3.41 3.76 7.26
N ALA A 94 4.31 4.44 7.97
CA ALA A 94 4.44 5.90 7.91
C ALA A 94 4.84 6.37 6.50
N GLY A 95 5.70 5.61 5.81
CA GLY A 95 6.03 5.83 4.41
C GLY A 95 4.82 5.74 3.49
N TYR A 96 3.97 4.72 3.64
CA TYR A 96 2.70 4.64 2.92
C TYR A 96 1.75 5.79 3.26
N GLY A 97 1.73 6.23 4.52
CA GLY A 97 0.99 7.41 4.95
C GLY A 97 1.44 8.69 4.25
N ALA A 98 2.75 8.90 4.12
CA ALA A 98 3.30 10.04 3.38
C ALA A 98 2.93 9.99 1.89
N ILE A 99 3.05 8.80 1.27
CA ILE A 99 2.66 8.59 -0.14
C ILE A 99 1.16 8.91 -0.34
N MET A 100 0.30 8.46 0.57
CA MET A 100 -1.13 8.76 0.54
C MET A 100 -1.41 10.27 0.53
N LEU A 101 -0.74 11.02 1.41
CA LEU A 101 -0.89 12.47 1.49
C LEU A 101 -0.41 13.17 0.22
N ILE A 102 0.71 12.72 -0.35
CA ILE A 102 1.23 13.27 -1.61
C ILE A 102 0.23 13.04 -2.76
N ILE A 103 -0.34 11.84 -2.85
CA ILE A 103 -1.33 11.52 -3.89
C ILE A 103 -2.59 12.36 -3.74
N ALA A 104 -3.11 12.48 -2.51
CA ALA A 104 -4.27 13.30 -2.23
C ALA A 104 -4.00 14.79 -2.55
N PHE A 105 -2.83 15.30 -2.17
CA PHE A 105 -2.42 16.67 -2.48
C PHE A 105 -2.31 16.92 -3.99
N TYR A 106 -1.70 16.01 -4.74
CA TYR A 106 -1.63 16.10 -6.21
C TYR A 106 -3.01 16.07 -6.86
N ALA A 107 -3.90 15.20 -6.38
CA ALA A 107 -5.26 15.14 -6.87
C ALA A 107 -6.02 16.45 -6.62
N LEU A 108 -5.80 17.10 -5.46
CA LEU A 108 -6.36 18.41 -5.16
C LEU A 108 -5.79 19.51 -6.05
N LEU A 109 -4.48 19.51 -6.32
CA LEU A 109 -3.85 20.48 -7.24
C LEU A 109 -4.37 20.38 -8.67
N ILE A 110 -4.73 19.18 -9.13
CA ILE A 110 -5.33 18.99 -10.46
C ILE A 110 -6.81 19.40 -10.44
N HIS A 111 -7.46 19.27 -9.28
CA HIS A 111 -8.87 19.57 -9.15
C HIS A 111 -9.16 21.08 -9.17
N TYR A 112 -8.36 21.88 -8.47
CA TYR A 112 -8.47 23.33 -8.37
C TYR A 112 -7.67 24.05 -9.46
#